data_AF-A0A4Z1PPP5-F1
#
_entry.id   AF-A0A4Z1PPP5-F1
#
_cell.length_a   1.000
_cell.length_b   1.000
_cell.length_c   1.000
_cell.angle_alpha   90.00
_cell.angle_beta   90.00
_cell.angle_gamma   90.00
#
_symmetry.space_group_name_H-M   'P 1'
#
loop_
_entity.id
_entity.type
_entity.pdbx_description
1 polymer ?
#
loop_
_entity_poly.entity_id
_entity_poly.type
_entity_poly.pdbx_seq_one_letter_code
_entity_poly.pdbx_strand_id
1 'polypeptide(L)'
;MPTSFLALPSELRQNILFLSHELELTAPTRPSPKKSIEKERLVLYDHIIEADRYMRMLRGIGTELNQVHPSLEDDVEYAVGKWIEGVEDWVDKAEERFKKALTELEKKPGARDV
;
A
#
# COMPACT_ATOMS: atom_id res chain seq x y z
N MET A 1 18.57 7.78 -19.76
CA MET A 1 19.16 8.14 -18.46
C MET A 1 18.05 8.05 -17.44
N PRO A 2 18.22 7.47 -16.24
CA PRO A 2 17.13 7.44 -15.28
C PRO A 2 16.78 8.88 -14.90
N THR A 3 15.52 9.26 -15.11
CA THR A 3 14.99 10.56 -14.69
C THR A 3 14.98 10.58 -13.16
N SER A 4 15.96 11.26 -12.56
CA SER A 4 16.00 11.43 -11.11
C SER A 4 14.71 12.10 -10.63
N PHE A 5 14.23 11.80 -9.43
CA PHE A 5 13.03 12.41 -8.84
C PHE A 5 12.96 13.95 -9.01
N LEU A 6 14.12 14.63 -9.01
CA LEU A 6 14.23 16.08 -9.20
C LEU A 6 13.92 16.57 -10.63
N ALA A 7 13.89 15.67 -11.62
CA ALA A 7 13.55 15.98 -13.01
C ALA A 7 12.03 16.08 -13.24
N LEU A 8 11.22 15.54 -12.32
CA LEU A 8 9.75 15.61 -12.41
C LEU A 8 9.24 17.03 -12.11
N PRO A 9 8.11 17.48 -12.68
CA PRO A 9 7.46 18.73 -12.31
C PRO A 9 7.18 18.86 -10.81
N SER A 10 7.17 20.08 -10.27
CA SER A 10 7.03 20.33 -8.82
C SER A 10 5.75 19.77 -8.22
N GLU A 11 4.63 19.87 -8.92
CA GLU A 11 3.33 19.35 -8.46
C GLU A 11 3.34 17.83 -8.35
N LEU A 12 3.98 17.14 -9.31
CA LEU A 12 4.14 15.70 -9.29
C LEU A 12 5.07 15.23 -8.18
N ARG A 13 6.20 15.92 -7.97
CA ARG A 13 7.08 15.65 -6.82
C ARG A 13 6.35 15.79 -5.50
N GLN A 14 5.52 16.83 -5.34
CA GLN A 14 4.72 17.05 -4.14
C GLN A 14 3.66 15.96 -3.96
N ASN A 15 2.97 15.56 -5.01
CA ASN A 15 1.99 14.46 -4.95
C ASN A 15 2.65 13.13 -4.57
N ILE A 16 3.83 12.82 -5.12
CA ILE A 16 4.59 11.59 -4.80
C ILE A 16 5.08 11.61 -3.34
N LEU A 17 5.59 12.75 -2.86
CA LEU A 17 6.03 12.90 -1.46
C LEU A 17 4.84 12.83 -0.49
N PHE A 18 3.73 13.49 -0.83
CA PHE A 18 2.50 13.43 -0.06
C PHE A 18 1.99 11.98 0.03
N LEU A 19 2.01 11.24 -1.08
CA LEU A 19 1.64 9.83 -1.12
C LEU A 19 2.52 8.93 -0.26
N SER A 20 3.83 9.14 -0.34
CA SER A 20 4.79 8.39 0.46
C SER A 20 4.57 8.63 1.96
N HIS A 21 4.21 9.88 2.31
CA HIS A 21 3.91 10.25 3.69
C HIS A 21 2.58 9.68 4.18
N GLU A 22 1.51 9.74 3.38
CA GLU A 22 0.23 9.13 3.71
C GLU A 22 0.36 7.61 3.91
N LEU A 23 1.11 6.93 3.04
CA LEU A 23 1.41 5.49 3.17
C LEU A 23 2.20 5.16 4.45
N GLU A 24 3.13 6.02 4.87
CA GLU A 24 3.83 5.87 6.16
C GLU A 24 2.93 6.18 7.37
N LEU A 25 1.96 7.09 7.23
CA LEU A 25 1.05 7.49 8.30
C LEU A 25 -0.13 6.51 8.48
N THR A 26 -0.59 5.86 7.41
CA THR A 26 -1.61 4.80 7.48
C THR A 26 -1.03 3.44 7.85
N ALA A 27 0.31 3.34 7.96
CA ALA A 27 0.97 2.22 8.59
C ALA A 27 0.41 2.03 10.00
N PRO A 28 -0.25 0.88 10.29
CA PRO A 28 -1.06 0.74 11.48
C PRO A 28 -0.22 0.96 12.75
N THR A 29 -0.62 1.96 13.54
CA THR A 29 -0.21 2.14 14.93
C THR A 29 -0.34 0.82 15.67
N ARG A 30 0.74 0.41 16.35
CA ARG A 30 0.93 -0.85 17.06
C ARG A 30 -0.38 -1.44 17.63
N PRO A 31 -0.72 -2.70 17.34
CA PRO A 31 -1.96 -3.30 17.81
C PRO A 31 -1.99 -3.36 19.34
N SER A 32 -3.11 -2.90 19.91
CA SER A 32 -3.43 -3.04 21.34
C SER A 32 -3.51 -4.53 21.73
N PRO A 33 -3.12 -4.94 22.95
CA PRO A 33 -2.91 -6.33 23.33
C PRO A 33 -4.16 -7.24 23.36
N LYS A 34 -5.36 -6.74 23.07
CA LYS A 34 -6.56 -7.56 22.86
C LYS A 34 -6.67 -7.96 21.37
N LYS A 35 -5.96 -9.03 21.00
CA LYS A 35 -6.01 -9.67 19.66
C LYS A 35 -7.33 -10.43 19.48
N SER A 36 -8.34 -9.82 18.88
CA SER A 36 -9.52 -10.55 18.34
C SER A 36 -9.30 -10.77 16.84
N ILE A 37 -9.58 -11.98 16.33
CA ILE A 37 -9.50 -12.30 14.88
C ILE A 37 -10.35 -11.33 14.07
N GLU A 38 -11.50 -10.95 14.61
CA GLU A 38 -12.40 -10.03 13.94
C GLU A 38 -11.75 -8.66 13.72
N LYS A 39 -10.97 -8.19 14.70
CA LYS A 39 -10.22 -6.93 14.59
C LYS A 39 -9.10 -7.04 13.56
N GLU A 40 -8.34 -8.13 13.56
CA GLU A 40 -7.27 -8.36 12.57
C GLU A 40 -7.85 -8.52 11.14
N ARG A 41 -9.04 -9.13 11.02
CA ARG A 41 -9.76 -9.27 9.74
C ARG A 41 -10.21 -7.91 9.20
N LEU A 42 -10.79 -7.06 10.05
CA LEU A 42 -11.17 -5.69 9.67
C LEU A 42 -9.96 -4.88 9.21
N VAL A 43 -8.84 -4.96 9.94
CA VAL A 43 -7.59 -4.30 9.54
C VAL A 43 -7.13 -4.79 8.16
N LEU A 44 -7.15 -6.09 7.88
CA LEU A 44 -6.80 -6.62 6.56
C LEU A 44 -7.73 -6.08 5.46
N TYR A 45 -9.04 -6.01 5.70
CA TYR A 45 -9.99 -5.47 4.73
C TYR A 45 -9.75 -3.97 4.47
N ASP A 46 -9.47 -3.19 5.51
CA ASP A 46 -9.12 -1.78 5.35
C ASP A 46 -7.87 -1.64 4.47
N HIS A 47 -6.83 -2.45 4.69
CA HIS A 47 -5.60 -2.43 3.88
C HIS A 47 -5.88 -2.80 2.41
N ILE A 48 -6.71 -3.80 2.15
CA ILE A 48 -7.08 -4.20 0.78
C ILE A 48 -7.84 -3.08 0.07
N ILE A 49 -8.80 -2.44 0.74
CA ILE A 49 -9.59 -1.34 0.18
C ILE A 49 -8.69 -0.13 -0.12
N GLU A 50 -7.79 0.20 0.81
CA GLU A 50 -6.87 1.32 0.66
C GLU A 50 -5.85 1.06 -0.46
N ALA A 51 -5.34 -0.17 -0.57
CA ALA A 51 -4.47 -0.61 -1.66
C ALA A 51 -5.14 -0.48 -3.03
N ASP A 52 -6.40 -0.91 -3.18
CA ASP A 52 -7.15 -0.73 -4.44
C ASP A 52 -7.28 0.76 -4.81
N ARG A 53 -7.54 1.62 -3.81
CA ARG A 53 -7.59 3.07 -4.02
C ARG A 53 -6.25 3.62 -4.49
N TYR A 54 -5.15 3.21 -3.87
CA TYR A 54 -3.80 3.64 -4.27
C TYR A 54 -3.46 3.17 -5.67
N MET A 55 -3.70 1.90 -6.00
CA MET A 55 -3.43 1.35 -7.33
C MET A 55 -4.19 2.11 -8.43
N ARG A 56 -5.48 2.43 -8.23
CA ARG A 56 -6.26 3.21 -9.21
C ARG A 56 -5.70 4.61 -9.42
N MET A 57 -5.32 5.28 -8.34
CA MET A 57 -4.77 6.63 -8.40
C MET A 57 -3.40 6.65 -9.08
N LEU A 58 -2.51 5.70 -8.76
CA LEU A 58 -1.20 5.59 -9.39
C LEU A 58 -1.31 5.37 -10.91
N ARG A 59 -2.27 4.54 -11.35
CA ARG A 59 -2.58 4.36 -12.78
C ARG A 59 -3.11 5.65 -13.42
N GLY A 60 -3.94 6.41 -12.71
CA GLY A 60 -4.43 7.72 -13.15
C GLY A 60 -3.29 8.72 -13.36
N ILE A 61 -2.39 8.85 -12.37
CA ILE A 61 -1.20 9.70 -12.46
C ILE A 61 -0.30 9.28 -13.63
N GLY A 62 -0.07 7.99 -13.81
CA GLY A 62 0.70 7.48 -14.96
C GLY A 62 0.07 7.86 -16.29
N THR A 63 -1.25 7.78 -16.40
CA THR A 63 -1.99 8.17 -17.60
C THR A 63 -1.86 9.67 -17.89
N GLU A 64 -2.04 10.52 -16.88
CA GLU A 64 -1.90 11.98 -17.02
C GLU A 64 -0.47 12.38 -17.40
N LEU A 65 0.52 11.74 -16.77
CA LEU A 65 1.94 11.94 -17.06
C LEU A 65 2.29 11.60 -18.50
N ASN A 66 1.81 10.46 -19.01
CA ASN A 66 2.05 10.05 -20.39
C ASN A 66 1.39 11.00 -21.39
N GLN A 67 0.26 11.62 -21.04
CA GLN A 67 -0.38 12.63 -21.90
C GLN A 67 0.42 13.94 -21.97
N VAL A 68 0.99 14.39 -20.84
CA VAL A 68 1.74 15.65 -20.78
C VAL A 68 3.18 15.48 -21.28
N HIS A 69 3.79 14.32 -21.03
CA HIS A 69 5.18 14.00 -21.36
C HIS A 69 5.30 12.63 -22.04
N PRO A 70 4.80 12.46 -23.27
CA PRO A 70 4.80 11.18 -23.97
C PRO A 70 6.22 10.64 -24.25
N SER A 71 7.23 11.51 -24.30
CA SER A 71 8.63 11.08 -24.44
C SER A 71 9.19 10.36 -23.22
N LEU A 72 8.47 10.35 -22.10
CA LEU A 72 8.85 9.70 -20.84
C LEU A 72 7.99 8.47 -20.53
N GLU A 73 7.20 7.97 -21.49
CA GLU A 73 6.26 6.86 -21.28
C GLU A 73 6.89 5.65 -20.59
N ASP A 74 8.03 5.17 -21.08
CA ASP A 74 8.74 4.02 -20.49
C ASP A 74 9.19 4.29 -19.03
N ASP A 75 9.68 5.50 -18.74
CA ASP A 75 10.13 5.90 -17.40
C ASP A 75 8.94 6.01 -16.43
N VAL A 76 7.81 6.54 -16.90
CA VAL A 76 6.57 6.69 -16.14
C VAL A 76 5.94 5.32 -15.87
N GLU A 77 5.85 4.45 -16.87
CA GLU A 77 5.36 3.08 -16.71
C GLU A 77 6.21 2.30 -15.71
N TYR A 78 7.54 2.43 -15.80
CA TYR A 78 8.45 1.80 -14.85
C TYR A 78 8.23 2.32 -13.41
N ALA A 79 8.16 3.64 -13.22
CA ALA A 79 7.98 4.24 -11.90
C ALA A 79 6.63 3.85 -11.26
N VAL A 80 5.55 3.95 -12.04
CA VAL A 80 4.19 3.56 -11.60
C VAL A 80 4.15 2.07 -11.29
N GLY A 81 4.77 1.23 -12.11
CA GLY A 81 4.90 -0.20 -11.86
C GLY A 81 5.57 -0.49 -10.52
N LYS A 82 6.68 0.18 -10.20
CA LYS A 82 7.37 0.01 -8.90
C LYS A 82 6.54 0.47 -7.71
N TRP A 83 5.73 1.50 -7.85
CA TRP A 83 4.82 1.90 -6.78
C TRP A 83 3.67 0.90 -6.60
N ILE A 84 3.13 0.35 -7.68
CA ILE A 84 2.10 -0.70 -7.61
C ILE A 84 2.66 -1.96 -6.94
N GLU A 85 3.85 -2.42 -7.34
CA GLU A 85 4.54 -3.54 -6.67
C GLU A 85 4.70 -3.31 -5.16
N GLY A 86 5.03 -2.07 -4.75
CA GLY A 86 5.14 -1.71 -3.34
C GLY A 86 3.81 -1.75 -2.57
N VAL A 87 2.71 -1.37 -3.22
CA VAL A 87 1.36 -1.47 -2.64
C VAL A 87 0.92 -2.95 -2.51
N GLU A 88 1.24 -3.78 -3.49
CA GLU A 88 0.96 -5.23 -3.45
C GLU A 88 1.75 -5.90 -2.31
N ASP A 89 3.06 -5.63 -2.18
CA ASP A 89 3.89 -6.16 -1.08
C ASP A 89 3.39 -5.71 0.31
N TRP A 90 2.81 -4.52 0.41
CA TRP A 90 2.18 -4.06 1.66
C TRP A 90 0.94 -4.89 2.03
N VAL A 91 0.08 -5.21 1.06
CA VAL A 91 -1.08 -6.09 1.27
C VAL A 91 -0.65 -7.51 1.62
N ASP A 92 0.34 -8.06 0.92
CA ASP A 92 0.87 -9.40 1.19
C ASP A 92 1.39 -9.51 2.64
N LYS A 93 2.11 -8.49 3.11
CA LYS A 93 2.56 -8.42 4.50
C LYS A 93 1.41 -8.34 5.50
N ALA A 94 0.33 -7.65 5.17
CA ALA A 94 -0.87 -7.61 5.99
C ALA A 94 -1.55 -8.99 6.04
N GLU A 95 -1.66 -9.68 4.91
CA GLU A 95 -2.18 -11.05 4.85
C GLU A 95 -1.34 -12.04 5.66
N GLU A 96 -0.01 -11.97 5.55
CA GLU A 96 0.89 -12.83 6.31
C GLU A 96 0.71 -12.64 7.82
N ARG A 97 0.54 -11.39 8.27
CA ARG A 97 0.27 -11.08 9.69
C ARG A 97 -1.05 -11.69 10.13
N PHE A 98 -2.10 -11.57 9.32
CA PHE A 98 -3.40 -12.16 9.60
C PHE A 98 -3.33 -13.70 9.67
N LYS A 99 -2.66 -14.35 8.70
CA LYS A 99 -2.43 -15.81 8.69
C LYS A 99 -1.69 -16.27 9.95
N LYS A 100 -0.65 -15.55 10.39
CA LYS A 100 0.06 -15.83 11.64
C LYS A 100 -0.86 -15.70 12.87
N ALA A 101 -1.69 -14.66 12.92
CA ALA A 101 -2.64 -14.46 14.01
C ALA A 101 -3.69 -15.59 14.11
N LEU A 102 -4.18 -16.09 12.96
CA LEU A 102 -5.08 -17.25 12.90
C LEU A 102 -4.39 -18.51 13.46
N THR A 103 -3.19 -18.82 12.99
CA THR A 103 -2.43 -19.99 13.46
C THR A 103 -2.10 -19.94 14.95
N GLU A 104 -1.82 -18.75 15.50
CA GLU A 104 -1.59 -18.57 16.94
C GLU A 104 -2.82 -18.88 17.80
N LEU A 105 -4.02 -18.59 17.28
CA LEU A 105 -5.28 -18.82 17.98
C LEU A 105 -5.74 -20.27 17.89
N GLU A 106 -5.52 -20.94 16.75
CA GLU A 106 -5.78 -22.38 16.62
C GLU A 106 -4.95 -23.22 17.60
N LYS A 107 -3.75 -22.75 17.95
CA LYS A 107 -2.87 -23.39 18.94
C LYS A 107 -3.30 -23.14 20.40
N LYS A 108 -4.29 -22.29 20.66
CA LYS A 108 -4.83 -22.01 22.01
C LYS A 108 -6.28 -22.50 22.11
N PRO A 109 -6.51 -23.79 22.39
CA PRO A 109 -7.85 -24.38 22.38
C PRO A 109 -8.83 -23.85 23.46
N GLY A 110 -8.39 -22.94 24.36
CA GLY A 110 -9.23 -22.33 25.39
C GLY A 110 -9.78 -20.94 25.08
N ALA A 111 -9.56 -20.38 23.88
CA ALA A 111 -9.98 -19.03 23.51
C ALA A 111 -11.22 -18.98 22.58
N ARG A 112 -11.89 -20.12 22.36
CA ARG A 112 -13.07 -20.22 21.48
C ARG A 112 -14.38 -19.73 22.10
N ASP A 113 -14.41 -19.46 23.41
CA ASP A 113 -15.59 -18.97 24.13
C ASP A 113 -15.28 -17.69 24.93
N VAL A 114 -15.09 -16.54 24.26
CA VAL A 114 -15.40 -15.19 24.79
C VAL A 114 -15.74 -14.26 23.63
#